data_AF-A0A8T4NE92-F1
#
_entry.id   AF-A0A8T4NE92-F1
#
_cell.length_a   1.000
_cell.length_b   1.000
_cell.length_c   1.000
_cell.angle_alpha   90.00
_cell.angle_beta   90.00
_cell.angle_gamma   90.00
#
_symmetry.space_group_name_H-M   'P 1'
#
loop_
_entity.id
_entity.type
_entity.pdbx_description
1 polymer ?
#
loop_
_entity_poly.entity_id
_entity_poly.type
_entity_poly.pdbx_seq_one_letter_code
_entity_poly.pdbx_strand_id
1 'polypeptide(L)' 'MRIKLSENPKQEDTILAWVNGRKVLDKKRNLRKKKSYGINQVMFSLFFGGGDETWHTKKDEKVYFRKFLVKGN' A
#
# COMPACT_ATOMS: atom_id res chain seq x y z
N MET A 1 0.21 -6.45 -3.63
CA MET A 1 -0.24 -6.11 -2.27
C MET A 1 -1.64 -6.63 -2.07
N ARG A 2 -2.02 -6.99 -0.84
CA ARG A 2 -3.39 -7.35 -0.46
C ARG A 2 -3.73 -6.64 0.84
N ILE A 3 -4.90 -6.02 0.89
CA ILE A 3 -5.48 -5.46 2.11
C ILE A 3 -6.80 -6.19 2.33
N LYS A 4 -7.05 -6.65 3.56
CA LYS A 4 -8.31 -7.27 3.96
C LYS A 4 -8.83 -6.58 5.21
N LEU A 5 -9.96 -5.90 5.07
CA LEU A 5 -10.68 -5.32 6.20
C LEU A 5 -11.44 -6.44 6.94
N SER A 6 -11.41 -6.41 8.26
CA SER A 6 -12.09 -7.39 9.10
C SER A 6 -13.56 -7.02 9.30
N GLU A 7 -14.45 -7.99 9.14
CA GLU A 7 -15.87 -7.84 9.46
C GLU A 7 -16.15 -7.89 10.98
N ASN A 8 -15.27 -8.52 11.75
CA ASN A 8 -15.40 -8.59 13.20
C ASN A 8 -14.61 -7.44 13.84
N PRO A 9 -15.26 -6.53 14.60
CA PRO A 9 -14.57 -5.41 15.25
C PRO A 9 -13.55 -5.83 16.31
N LYS A 10 -13.57 -7.09 16.76
CA LYS A 10 -12.56 -7.67 17.67
C LYS A 10 -11.33 -8.22 16.94
N GLN A 11 -11.31 -8.17 15.62
CA GLN A 11 -10.21 -8.65 14.78
C GLN A 11 -9.62 -7.49 13.99
N GLU A 12 -8.29 -7.45 13.95
CA GLU A 12 -7.54 -6.46 13.17
C GLU A 12 -7.63 -6.74 11.66
N ASP A 13 -7.52 -5.68 10.87
CA ASP A 13 -7.37 -5.77 9.42
C ASP A 13 -5.99 -6.32 9.06
N THR A 14 -5.83 -6.83 7.84
CA THR A 14 -4.59 -7.45 7.38
C THR A 14 -3.99 -6.70 6.19
N ILE A 15 -2.69 -6.44 6.24
CA ILE A 15 -1.88 -5.97 5.11
C ILE A 15 -0.82 -7.02 4.78
N LEU A 16 -0.83 -7.49 3.53
CA LEU A 16 0.17 -8.41 2.98
C LEU A 16 0.84 -7.79 1.75
N ALA A 17 2.15 -7.95 1.61
CA ALA A 17 2.88 -7.54 0.41
C ALA A 17 3.91 -8.59 -0.01
N TRP A 18 4.10 -8.67 -1.32
CA TRP A 18 5.08 -9.56 -1.96
C TRP A 18 5.91 -8.77 -2.97
N VAL A 19 7.19 -9.11 -3.04
CA VAL A 19 8.12 -8.64 -4.07
C VAL A 19 8.81 -9.88 -4.62
N ASN A 20 8.79 -10.05 -5.95
CA ASN A 20 9.36 -11.22 -6.63
C ASN A 20 8.89 -12.56 -6.04
N GLY A 21 7.59 -12.67 -5.75
CA GLY A 21 6.96 -13.87 -5.18
C GLY A 21 7.22 -14.10 -3.69
N ARG A 22 8.13 -13.35 -3.05
CA ARG A 22 8.44 -13.50 -1.62
C ARG A 22 7.59 -12.54 -0.78
N LYS A 23 7.01 -13.04 0.31
CA LYS A 23 6.26 -12.21 1.25
C LYS A 23 7.23 -11.33 2.02
N VAL A 24 7.11 -10.02 1.86
CA VAL A 24 7.97 -9.01 2.52
C VAL A 24 7.23 -8.25 3.63
N LEU A 25 5.90 -8.33 3.66
CA LEU A 25 5.08 -7.73 4.70
C LEU A 25 3.93 -8.66 5.08
N ASP A 26 3.76 -8.84 6.38
CA ASP A 26 2.59 -9.46 7.00
C ASP A 26 2.30 -8.71 8.30
N LYS A 27 1.23 -7.91 8.30
CA LYS A 27 0.88 -7.06 9.43
C LYS A 27 -0.62 -7.08 9.70
N LYS A 28 -0.95 -7.06 10.98
CA LYS A 28 -2.29 -6.84 11.50
C LYS A 28 -2.36 -5.48 12.19
N ARG A 29 -3.39 -4.68 11.82
CA ARG A 29 -3.65 -3.33 12.35
C ARG A 29 -5.12 -2.96 12.17
N ASN A 30 -5.61 -2.02 12.99
CA ASN A 30 -6.89 -1.37 12.76
C ASN A 30 -6.71 -0.22 11.78
N LEU A 31 -7.12 -0.39 10.52
CA LEU A 31 -6.93 0.59 9.45
C LEU A 31 -8.08 1.60 9.36
N ARG A 32 -9.19 1.33 10.05
CA ARG A 32 -10.41 2.13 9.99
C ARG A 32 -10.94 2.45 11.37
N LYS A 33 -11.43 3.69 11.53
CA LYS A 33 -12.13 4.14 12.74
C LYS A 33 -13.59 3.69 12.79
N LYS A 34 -14.23 3.55 11.63
CA LYS A 34 -15.64 3.11 11.50
C LYS A 34 -15.73 1.92 10.57
N LYS A 35 -16.62 0.97 10.86
CA LYS A 35 -16.84 -0.23 10.05
C LYS A 35 -17.43 0.08 8.66
N SER A 36 -18.07 1.23 8.48
CA SER A 36 -18.56 1.67 7.18
C SER A 36 -17.45 2.13 6.23
N TYR A 37 -16.23 2.34 6.72
CA TYR A 37 -15.12 2.76 5.86
C TYR A 37 -14.57 1.54 5.13
N GLY A 38 -14.68 1.59 3.81
CA GLY A 38 -14.12 0.63 2.87
C GLY A 38 -12.90 1.17 2.14
N ILE A 39 -12.31 0.32 1.31
CA ILE A 39 -11.27 0.73 0.35
C ILE A 39 -11.98 1.32 -0.87
N ASN A 40 -11.72 2.58 -1.18
CA ASN A 40 -12.40 3.29 -2.27
C ASN A 40 -11.45 3.75 -3.40
N GLN A 41 -10.13 3.65 -3.19
CA GLN A 41 -9.14 4.15 -4.14
C GLN A 41 -7.87 3.29 -4.10
N VAL A 42 -7.25 3.15 -5.27
CA VAL A 42 -5.86 2.76 -5.38
C VAL A 42 -5.03 4.03 -5.52
N MET A 43 -4.15 4.28 -4.54
CA MET A 43 -3.23 5.41 -4.60
C MET A 43 -1.98 5.00 -5.38
N PHE A 44 -1.78 5.60 -6.55
CA PHE A 44 -0.52 5.54 -7.28
C PHE A 44 0.26 6.82 -7.02
N SER A 45 1.42 6.72 -6.37
CA SER A 45 2.24 7.87 -6.03
C SER A 45 3.72 7.54 -6.21
N LEU A 46 4.43 8.39 -6.95
CA LEU A 46 5.85 8.26 -7.24
C LEU A 46 6.49 9.65 -7.17
N PHE A 47 7.43 9.80 -6.24
CA PHE A 47 8.18 11.02 -6.02
C PHE A 47 9.45 10.69 -5.24
N PHE A 48 10.47 11.53 -5.35
CA PHE A 48 11.56 11.54 -4.37
C PHE A 48 11.02 12.13 -3.06
N GLY A 49 11.20 11.39 -1.97
CA GLY A 49 10.52 11.64 -0.70
C GLY A 49 11.23 12.64 0.20
N GLY A 50 11.12 12.40 1.51
CA GLY A 50 11.74 13.22 2.54
C GLY A 50 10.97 14.49 2.88
N GLY A 51 11.56 15.27 3.79
CA GLY A 51 11.12 16.61 4.15
C GLY A 51 12.21 17.66 3.98
N ASP A 52 13.31 17.30 3.31
CA ASP A 52 14.50 18.15 3.12
C ASP A 52 15.23 17.77 1.80
N GLU A 53 16.22 18.59 1.43
CA GLU A 53 16.95 18.47 0.16
C GLU A 53 17.82 17.22 0.04
N THR A 54 18.09 16.49 1.13
CA THR A 54 18.95 15.29 1.08
C THR A 54 18.33 14.16 0.26
N TRP A 55 17.02 14.24 0.01
CA TRP A 55 16.28 13.27 -0.79
C TRP A 55 16.27 13.61 -2.30
N HIS A 56 16.81 14.77 -2.68
CA HIS A 56 16.89 15.16 -4.09
C HIS A 56 17.78 14.20 -4.88
N THR A 57 17.30 13.83 -6.07
CA THR A 57 18.13 13.12 -7.04
C THR A 57 19.22 14.03 -7.59
N LYS A 58 20.36 13.45 -7.98
CA LYS A 58 21.48 14.16 -8.61
C LYS A 58 21.38 14.23 -10.13
N LYS A 59 20.37 13.58 -10.72
CA LYS A 59 20.17 13.48 -12.16
C LYS A 59 18.71 13.17 -12.47
N ASP A 60 18.35 13.24 -13.74
CA ASP A 60 17.06 12.79 -14.22
C ASP A 60 16.92 11.27 -14.04
N GLU A 61 15.83 10.86 -13.40
CA GLU A 61 15.52 9.46 -13.12
C GLU A 61 14.20 9.07 -13.75
N LYS A 62 14.12 7.82 -14.23
CA LYS A 62 12.92 7.26 -14.86
C LYS A 62 12.63 5.88 -14.28
N VAL A 63 11.36 5.61 -14.01
CA VAL A 63 10.90 4.29 -13.61
C VAL A 63 9.70 3.89 -14.47
N TYR A 64 9.59 2.60 -14.78
CA TYR A 64 8.58 2.08 -15.69
C TYR A 64 7.72 1.05 -14.97
N PHE A 65 6.40 1.19 -15.09
CA PHE A 65 5.43 0.24 -14.56
C PHE A 65 4.59 -0.34 -15.68
N ARG A 66 4.21 -1.61 -15.54
CA ARG A 66 3.32 -2.30 -16.48
C ARG A 66 2.54 -3.40 -15.79
N LYS A 67 1.47 -3.86 -16.44
CA LYS A 67 0.65 -5.02 -16.01
C LYS A 67 0.03 -4.84 -14.63
N PHE A 68 -0.55 -3.68 -14.35
CA PHE A 68 -1.35 -3.48 -13.15
C PHE A 68 -2.57 -4.39 -13.17
N LEU A 69 -2.84 -5.02 -12.03
CA LEU A 69 -4.06 -5.77 -11.79
C LEU A 69 -4.61 -5.35 -10.44
N VAL A 70 -5.80 -4.77 -10.47
CA VAL A 70 -6.56 -4.40 -9.27
C VAL A 70 -7.79 -5.30 -9.22
N LYS A 71 -7.98 -5.99 -8.10
CA LYS A 71 -9.15 -6.82 -7.85
C LYS A 71 -9.72 -6.45 -6.49
N GLY A 72 -10.95 -5.96 -6.50
CA GLY A 72 -11.80 -5.82 -5.31
C GLY A 72 -12.82 -6.95 -5.28
N ASN A 73 -13.40 -7.18 -4.10
CA ASN A 73 -14.60 -7.99 -3.92
C ASN A 73 -15.80 -7.06 -3.80
#